data_AF-A0A940HWA7-F1
#
_entry.id   AF-A0A940HWA7-F1
#
_cell.length_a   1.000
_cell.length_b   1.000
_cell.length_c   1.000
_cell.angle_alpha   90.00
_cell.angle_beta   90.00
_cell.angle_gamma   90.00
#
_symmetry.space_group_name_H-M   'P 1'
#
loop_
_entity.id
_entity.type
_entity.pdbx_description
1 polymer ?
#
loop_
_entity_poly.entity_id
_entity_poly.type
_entity_poly.pdbx_seq_one_letter_code
_entity_poly.pdbx_strand_id
1 'polypeptide(L)'
;MSPEMNHKEQEEILDSLRGMKRATAPEFFYTRLRARMEQELESSVIGRFGRLLTRPALSLGLAAIILLLNITTIMKMVQQPDGAPETSAPIAIAGYSSIDTYPVYDDITSEP
;
A
#
# COMPACT_ATOMS: atom_id res chain seq x y z
N MET A 1 -36.02 23.35 -41.46
CA MET A 1 -35.62 22.97 -40.08
C MET A 1 -36.41 23.90 -39.15
N SER A 2 -37.59 23.47 -38.70
CA SER A 2 -38.55 24.36 -38.01
C SER A 2 -38.13 24.60 -36.56
N PRO A 3 -38.17 25.86 -36.07
CA PRO A 3 -37.78 26.23 -34.71
C PRO A 3 -38.69 25.64 -33.61
N GLU A 4 -39.85 25.09 -33.96
CA GLU A 4 -40.80 24.50 -33.02
C GLU A 4 -40.32 23.22 -32.31
N MET A 5 -39.38 22.44 -32.88
CA MET A 5 -38.91 21.20 -32.23
C MET A 5 -38.04 21.47 -30.99
N ASN A 6 -37.29 22.58 -30.98
CA ASN A 6 -36.41 22.93 -29.85
C ASN A 6 -37.18 23.30 -28.58
N HIS A 7 -38.36 23.92 -28.72
CA HIS A 7 -39.15 24.35 -27.58
C HIS A 7 -39.75 23.16 -26.81
N LYS A 8 -40.18 22.13 -27.53
CA LYS A 8 -40.77 20.93 -26.94
C LYS A 8 -39.76 20.13 -26.11
N GLU A 9 -38.55 19.94 -26.63
CA GLU A 9 -37.48 19.24 -25.90
C GLU A 9 -37.05 20.01 -24.65
N GLN A 10 -37.00 21.35 -24.73
CA GLN A 10 -36.67 22.19 -23.58
C GLN A 10 -37.76 22.13 -22.49
N GLU A 11 -39.03 22.14 -22.88
CA GLU A 11 -40.14 22.00 -21.94
C GLU A 11 -40.17 20.61 -21.28
N GLU A 12 -39.87 19.56 -22.03
CA GLU A 12 -39.78 18.19 -21.51
C GLU A 12 -38.62 18.01 -20.52
N ILE A 13 -37.46 18.60 -20.79
CA ILE A 13 -36.33 18.63 -19.86
C ILE A 13 -36.71 19.40 -18.58
N LEU A 14 -37.31 20.57 -18.72
CA LEU A 14 -37.74 21.37 -17.57
C LEU A 14 -38.81 20.66 -16.72
N ASP A 15 -39.70 19.89 -17.35
CA ASP A 15 -40.72 19.11 -16.66
C ASP A 15 -40.10 17.89 -15.93
N SER A 16 -39.08 17.26 -16.51
CA SER A 16 -38.32 16.18 -15.84
C SER A 16 -37.59 16.65 -14.57
N LEU A 17 -37.23 17.95 -14.52
CA LEU A 17 -36.61 18.59 -13.35
C LEU A 17 -37.64 19.09 -12.31
N ARG A 18 -38.92 19.27 -12.69
CA ARG A 18 -40.03 19.65 -11.80
C ARG A 18 -40.45 18.50 -10.90
N GLY A 19 -39.63 18.19 -9.91
CA GLY A 19 -39.89 17.09 -8.97
C GLY A 19 -38.66 16.65 -8.22
N MET A 20 -37.48 17.09 -8.67
CA MET A 20 -36.21 16.85 -8.01
C MET A 20 -36.16 17.61 -6.68
N LYS A 21 -36.67 16.99 -5.63
CA LYS A 21 -36.45 17.42 -4.26
C LYS A 21 -35.01 17.09 -3.87
N ARG A 22 -34.39 18.00 -3.12
CA ARG A 22 -33.08 17.75 -2.49
C ARG A 22 -33.15 16.43 -1.72
N ALA A 23 -32.36 15.45 -2.13
CA ALA A 23 -32.25 14.20 -1.40
C ALA A 23 -31.66 14.49 -0.02
N THR A 24 -32.49 14.42 1.02
CA THR A 24 -32.01 14.50 2.40
C THR A 24 -31.69 13.09 2.86
N ALA A 25 -30.51 12.88 3.42
CA ALA A 25 -30.16 11.59 3.98
C ALA A 25 -31.17 11.26 5.10
N PRO A 26 -31.70 10.02 5.17
CA PRO A 26 -32.63 9.65 6.22
C PRO A 26 -31.94 9.74 7.59
N GLU A 27 -32.75 9.95 8.63
CA GLU A 27 -32.27 10.00 10.01
C GLU A 27 -31.49 8.72 10.34
N PHE A 28 -30.30 8.86 10.93
CA PHE A 28 -29.35 7.78 11.22
C PHE A 28 -28.73 7.05 10.00
N PHE A 29 -28.81 7.60 8.79
CA PHE A 29 -28.11 7.04 7.62
C PHE A 29 -26.61 6.92 7.87
N TYR A 30 -25.99 8.00 8.35
CA TYR A 30 -24.56 8.04 8.64
C TYR A 30 -24.15 7.05 9.73
N THR A 31 -24.98 6.86 10.76
CA THR A 31 -24.73 5.89 11.82
C THR A 31 -24.72 4.46 11.26
N ARG A 32 -25.70 4.13 10.42
CA ARG A 32 -25.80 2.80 9.78
C ARG A 32 -24.69 2.55 8.77
N LEU A 33 -24.34 3.58 7.98
CA LEU A 33 -23.23 3.50 7.04
C LEU A 33 -21.91 3.28 7.77
N ARG A 34 -21.66 4.06 8.84
CA ARG A 34 -20.48 3.92 9.69
C ARG A 34 -20.39 2.53 10.32
N ALA A 35 -21.50 2.03 10.88
CA ALA A 35 -21.53 0.69 11.48
C ALA A 35 -21.20 -0.40 10.45
N ARG A 36 -21.68 -0.29 9.20
CA ARG A 36 -21.31 -1.23 8.14
C ARG A 36 -19.85 -1.13 7.73
N MET A 37 -19.28 0.09 7.64
CA MET A 37 -17.87 0.27 7.34
C MET A 37 -16.96 -0.31 8.44
N GLU A 38 -17.30 -0.07 9.71
CA GLU A 38 -16.57 -0.63 10.85
C GLU A 38 -16.67 -2.17 10.87
N GLN A 39 -17.86 -2.72 10.58
CA GLN A 39 -18.05 -4.17 10.46
C GLN A 39 -17.25 -4.79 9.31
N GLU A 40 -17.16 -4.13 8.17
CA GLU A 40 -16.33 -4.57 7.04
C GLU A 40 -14.84 -4.53 7.39
N LEU A 41 -14.39 -3.49 8.09
CA LEU A 41 -13.01 -3.38 8.58
C LEU A 41 -12.65 -4.47 9.61
N GLU A 42 -13.56 -4.80 10.53
CA GLU A 42 -13.38 -5.88 11.49
C GLU A 42 -13.47 -7.27 10.85
N SER A 43 -14.34 -7.45 9.84
CA SER A 43 -14.49 -8.72 9.12
C SER A 43 -13.36 -8.97 8.11
N SER A 44 -12.68 -7.89 7.68
CA SER A 44 -11.47 -7.95 6.87
C SER A 44 -10.41 -8.77 7.59
N VAL A 45 -9.62 -9.47 6.80
CA VAL A 45 -8.57 -10.41 7.21
C VAL A 45 -7.67 -9.82 8.32
N ILE A 46 -7.44 -8.51 8.28
CA ILE A 46 -6.68 -7.72 9.27
C ILE A 46 -7.33 -7.75 10.67
N GLY A 47 -8.66 -7.63 10.80
CA GLY A 47 -9.35 -7.69 12.08
C GLY A 47 -9.30 -9.08 12.73
N ARG A 48 -9.31 -10.13 11.90
CA ARG A 48 -9.20 -11.52 12.37
C ARG A 48 -7.78 -11.86 12.85
N PHE A 49 -6.75 -11.50 12.09
CA PHE A 49 -5.36 -11.69 12.51
C PHE A 49 -4.97 -10.77 13.67
N GLY A 50 -5.43 -9.52 13.69
CA GLY A 50 -5.24 -8.61 14.82
C GLY A 50 -5.82 -9.18 16.12
N ARG A 51 -7.04 -9.74 16.07
CA ARG A 51 -7.66 -10.38 17.24
C ARG A 51 -6.95 -11.68 17.66
N LEU A 52 -6.37 -12.43 16.72
CA LEU A 52 -5.52 -13.58 17.05
C LEU A 52 -4.20 -13.15 17.69
N LEU A 53 -3.58 -12.04 17.25
CA LEU A 53 -2.39 -11.47 17.87
C LEU A 53 -2.66 -10.86 19.25
N THR A 54 -3.89 -10.40 19.53
CA THR A 54 -4.28 -9.98 20.90
C THR A 54 -4.40 -11.15 21.88
N ARG A 55 -4.34 -12.41 21.43
CA ARG A 55 -4.26 -13.56 22.34
C ARG A 55 -2.83 -13.71 22.85
N PRO A 56 -2.59 -13.57 24.18
CA PRO A 56 -1.25 -13.53 24.73
C PRO A 56 -0.43 -14.77 24.39
N ALA A 57 -1.04 -15.96 24.39
CA ALA A 57 -0.37 -17.21 24.03
C ALA A 57 0.14 -17.25 22.58
N LEU A 58 -0.60 -16.69 21.61
CA LEU A 58 -0.19 -16.66 20.20
C LEU A 58 0.90 -15.60 19.96
N SER A 59 0.77 -14.43 20.58
CA SER A 59 1.80 -13.38 20.53
C SER A 59 3.14 -13.86 21.10
N LEU A 60 3.10 -14.63 22.20
CA LEU A 60 4.28 -15.19 22.84
C LEU A 60 4.94 -16.26 21.97
N GLY A 61 4.15 -17.12 21.33
CA GLY A 61 4.66 -18.12 20.40
C GLY A 61 5.34 -17.51 19.18
N LEU A 62 4.71 -16.50 18.56
CA LEU A 62 5.32 -15.75 17.45
C LEU A 62 6.63 -15.07 17.87
N ALA A 63 6.63 -14.40 19.04
CA ALA A 63 7.82 -13.76 19.58
C ALA A 63 8.94 -14.77 19.85
N ALA A 64 8.62 -15.96 20.39
CA ALA A 64 9.58 -17.02 20.62
C ALA A 64 10.19 -17.56 19.31
N ILE A 65 9.39 -17.70 18.25
CA ILE A 65 9.89 -18.10 16.92
C ILE A 65 10.85 -17.05 16.37
N ILE A 66 10.48 -15.76 16.44
CA ILE A 66 11.34 -14.66 15.99
C ILE A 66 12.65 -14.63 16.79
N LEU A 67 12.56 -14.84 18.11
CA LEU A 67 13.73 -14.90 18.99
C LEU A 67 14.67 -16.05 18.59
N LEU A 68 14.13 -17.26 18.38
CA LEU A 68 14.90 -18.42 17.94
C LEU A 68 15.58 -18.16 16.60
N LEU A 69 14.87 -17.54 15.64
CA LEU A 69 15.45 -17.19 14.35
C LEU A 69 16.67 -16.28 14.53
N ASN A 70 16.54 -15.22 15.34
CA ASN A 70 17.64 -14.30 15.63
C ASN A 70 18.82 -15.00 16.31
N ILE A 71 18.56 -15.84 17.31
CA ILE A 71 19.60 -16.62 17.99
C ILE A 71 20.34 -17.51 16.98
N THR A 72 19.61 -18.23 16.12
CA THR A 72 20.24 -19.10 15.12
C THR A 72 21.08 -18.33 14.10
N THR A 73 20.66 -17.14 13.68
CA THR A 73 21.44 -16.26 12.81
C THR A 73 22.75 -15.84 13.47
N ILE A 74 22.68 -15.41 14.73
CA ILE A 74 23.88 -15.01 15.49
C ILE A 74 24.81 -16.20 15.68
N MET A 75 24.28 -17.37 16.04
CA MET A 75 25.09 -18.59 16.22
C MET A 75 25.80 -18.98 14.92
N LYS A 76 25.16 -18.85 13.76
CA LYS A 76 25.79 -19.10 12.47
C LYS A 76 26.90 -18.10 12.15
N MET A 77 26.71 -16.82 12.50
CA MET A 77 27.75 -15.79 12.34
C MET A 77 28.95 -16.04 13.26
N VAL A 78 28.71 -16.46 14.51
CA VAL A 78 29.78 -16.76 15.49
C VAL A 78 30.52 -18.06 15.16
N GLN A 79 29.84 -19.04 14.57
CA GLN A 79 30.45 -20.32 14.17
C GLN A 79 31.15 -20.27 12.81
N GLN A 80 31.13 -19.12 12.13
CA GLN A 80 31.91 -18.93 10.91
C GLN A 80 33.40 -18.84 11.31
N PRO A 81 34.24 -19.87 11.04
CA PRO A 81 35.67 -19.75 11.26
C PRO A 81 36.21 -18.61 10.38
N ASP A 82 37.19 -17.85 10.88
CA ASP A 82 37.81 -16.64 10.33
C ASP A 82 38.44 -16.80 8.91
N GLY A 83 37.68 -17.27 7.92
CA GLY A 83 38.21 -17.63 6.61
C GLY A 83 37.17 -17.77 5.50
N ALA A 84 35.95 -17.25 5.68
CA ALA A 84 35.09 -16.96 4.53
C ALA A 84 35.50 -15.59 3.97
N PRO A 85 35.73 -15.44 2.65
CA PRO A 85 36.00 -14.13 2.10
C PRO A 85 34.79 -13.24 2.41
N GLU A 86 35.02 -12.16 3.15
CA GLU A 86 34.12 -11.04 3.20
C GLU A 86 34.04 -10.44 1.80
N THR A 87 33.17 -10.99 0.95
CA THR A 87 32.58 -10.19 -0.12
C THR A 87 31.44 -9.42 0.52
N SER A 88 31.82 -8.44 1.32
CA SER A 88 31.04 -7.25 1.61
C SER A 88 30.88 -6.48 0.29
N ALA A 89 30.05 -6.99 -0.62
CA ALA A 89 29.47 -6.13 -1.63
C ALA A 89 28.45 -5.25 -0.91
N PRO A 90 28.53 -3.91 -0.98
CA PRO A 90 27.39 -3.09 -0.66
C PRO A 90 26.29 -3.43 -1.69
N ILE A 91 25.38 -4.34 -1.34
CA ILE A 91 24.26 -4.79 -2.18
C ILE A 91 23.31 -3.61 -2.51
N ALA A 92 23.45 -2.46 -1.84
CA ALA A 92 22.73 -1.23 -2.17
C ALA A 92 23.38 -0.34 -3.26
N ILE A 93 24.64 -0.54 -3.63
CA ILE A 93 25.32 0.32 -4.63
C ILE A 93 25.34 -0.35 -6.01
N ALA A 94 25.49 -1.68 -6.07
CA ALA A 94 25.53 -2.43 -7.33
C ALA A 94 24.20 -2.43 -8.13
N GLY A 95 23.08 -2.06 -7.50
CA GLY A 95 21.78 -1.94 -8.16
C GLY A 95 21.55 -0.61 -8.91
N TYR A 96 22.30 0.45 -8.57
CA TYR A 96 22.19 1.76 -9.23
C TYR A 96 23.09 1.87 -10.47
N SER A 97 24.21 1.16 -10.51
CA SER A 97 25.15 1.19 -11.63
C SER A 97 24.58 0.60 -12.93
N SER A 98 23.47 -0.12 -12.84
CA SER A 98 22.81 -0.79 -13.96
C SER A 98 21.72 0.07 -14.63
N ILE A 99 21.47 1.28 -14.11
CA ILE A 99 20.48 2.20 -14.67
C ILE A 99 21.22 3.25 -15.49
N ASP A 100 21.24 3.02 -16.81
CA ASP A 100 21.52 3.96 -17.91
C ASP A 100 22.30 5.23 -17.51
N THR A 101 23.62 5.15 -17.46
CA THR A 101 24.46 6.35 -17.32
C THR A 101 25.42 6.43 -18.51
N TYR A 102 25.31 7.55 -19.21
CA TYR A 102 26.07 7.98 -20.38
C TYR A 102 27.58 7.71 -20.25
N PRO A 103 28.28 7.44 -21.35
CA PRO A 103 29.73 7.32 -21.31
C PRO A 103 30.33 8.65 -20.83
N VAL A 104 30.93 8.61 -19.64
CA VAL A 104 31.82 9.66 -19.14
C VAL A 104 33.07 9.61 -20.01
N TYR A 105 33.36 10.69 -20.74
CA TYR A 105 34.61 10.78 -21.49
C TYR A 105 35.78 10.79 -20.50
N ASP A 106 36.70 9.83 -20.65
CA ASP A 106 38.00 9.90 -20.00
C ASP A 106 38.75 11.09 -20.57
N ASP A 107 39.02 12.09 -19.73
CA ASP A 107 39.88 13.21 -20.05
C ASP A 107 41.31 12.67 -20.18
N ILE A 108 41.71 12.42 -21.44
CA ILE A 108 43.10 12.13 -21.79
C ILE A 108 43.95 13.35 -21.44
N THR A 109 44.47 13.33 -20.21
CA THR A 109 45.46 14.30 -19.74
C THR A 109 46.68 14.16 -20.65
N SER A 110 46.80 15.08 -21.60
CA SER A 110 47.96 15.22 -22.45
C SER A 110 49.00 15.95 -21.63
N GLU A 111 49.93 15.21 -21.03
CA GLU A 111 51.13 15.83 -20.45
C GLU A 111 52.09 16.30 -21.55
N PRO A 112 52.78 17.45 -21.35
CA PRO A 112 53.60 18.12 -22.36
C PRO A 112 54.95 17.45 -22.65
#